data_AF-A0A4P6EQ22-F1
#
_entry.id   AF-A0A4P6EQ22-F1
#
_cell.length_a   1.000
_cell.length_b   1.000
_cell.length_c   1.000
_cell.angle_alpha   90.00
_cell.angle_beta   90.00
_cell.angle_gamma   90.00
#
_symmetry.space_group_name_H-M   'P 1'
#
loop_
_entity.id
_entity.type
_entity.pdbx_description
1 polymer ?
#
loop_
_entity_poly.entity_id
_entity_poly.type
_entity_poly.pdbx_seq_one_letter_code
_entity_poly.pdbx_strand_id
1 'polypeptide(L)'
;MTPRHHPKDALRDYLQRARDAIVWKTEGLSERDLRLPRTATGTNLLGLVKHCIAVEVGYLGYTFDRPWPDLAEIPWLRSWIDPTVADVAEEDLYATPDESATALVDLYRRAWAHGDATIDALDLDSPGRVPWWPDERADVDLHLVLVHLLAELHRHAGHADIVREGIDGAAGVGRTHSNLWTPVEERATYVARLRAIAERFPAG
;
A
#
# COMPACT_ATOMS: atom_id res chain seq x y z
N MET A 1 32.91 10.50 4.25
CA MET A 1 32.02 10.14 3.13
C MET A 1 31.11 9.05 3.66
N THR A 2 29.82 9.34 3.87
CA THR A 2 28.85 8.32 4.28
C THR A 2 28.87 7.21 3.24
N PRO A 3 28.94 5.91 3.61
CA PRO A 3 28.85 4.84 2.63
C PRO A 3 27.64 5.08 1.74
N ARG A 4 27.84 5.10 0.41
CA ARG A 4 26.69 5.10 -0.50
C ARG A 4 26.03 3.74 -0.31
N HIS A 5 24.84 3.71 0.28
CA HIS A 5 24.04 2.50 0.34
C HIS A 5 23.87 1.94 -1.08
N HIS A 6 23.92 0.61 -1.22
CA HIS A 6 23.67 -0.02 -2.51
C HIS A 6 22.25 0.39 -2.98
N PRO A 7 22.03 0.75 -4.26
CA PRO A 7 20.73 1.27 -4.71
C PRO A 7 19.55 0.36 -4.36
N LYS A 8 19.76 -0.96 -4.45
CA LYS A 8 18.77 -1.98 -4.07
C LYS A 8 18.38 -1.91 -2.59
N ASP A 9 19.34 -1.65 -1.71
CA ASP A 9 19.09 -1.51 -0.27
C ASP A 9 18.22 -0.28 -0.01
N ALA A 10 18.50 0.83 -0.70
CA ALA A 10 17.68 2.04 -0.58
C ALA A 10 16.24 1.80 -1.05
N LEU A 11 16.03 1.13 -2.19
CA LEU A 11 14.70 0.78 -2.67
C LEU A 11 13.95 -0.10 -1.66
N ARG A 12 14.64 -1.11 -1.09
CA ARG A 12 14.07 -2.00 -0.08
C ARG A 12 13.69 -1.26 1.20
N ASP A 13 14.55 -0.38 1.69
CA ASP A 13 14.29 0.42 2.88
C ASP A 13 13.05 1.31 2.72
N TYR A 14 12.89 1.95 1.57
CA TYR A 14 11.70 2.77 1.30
C TYR A 14 10.43 1.94 1.12
N LEU A 15 10.54 0.73 0.56
CA LEU A 15 9.43 -0.21 0.44
C LEU A 15 8.97 -0.68 1.82
N GLN A 16 9.91 -1.03 2.70
CA GLN A 16 9.60 -1.43 4.07
C GLN A 16 8.90 -0.33 4.86
N ARG A 17 9.32 0.93 4.70
CA ARG A 17 8.65 2.07 5.35
C ARG A 17 7.18 2.21 4.94
N ALA A 18 6.86 1.99 3.66
CA ALA A 18 5.48 2.05 3.18
C ALA A 18 4.64 0.90 3.78
N ARG A 19 5.19 -0.31 3.76
CA ARG A 19 4.57 -1.51 4.37
C ARG A 19 4.28 -1.30 5.85
N ASP A 20 5.27 -0.84 6.61
CA ASP A 20 5.16 -0.56 8.04
C ASP A 20 4.11 0.51 8.33
N ALA A 21 4.08 1.58 7.52
CA ALA A 21 3.08 2.63 7.65
C ALA A 21 1.66 2.07 7.46
N ILE A 22 1.42 1.31 6.38
CA ILE A 22 0.12 0.68 6.08
C ILE A 22 -0.33 -0.22 7.25
N VAL A 23 0.55 -1.11 7.74
CA VAL A 23 0.23 -2.00 8.86
C VAL A 23 -0.08 -1.20 10.11
N TRP A 24 0.74 -0.22 10.47
CA TRP A 24 0.52 0.63 11.63
C TRP A 24 -0.84 1.35 11.59
N LYS A 25 -1.29 1.81 10.42
CA LYS A 25 -2.60 2.44 10.28
C LYS A 25 -3.77 1.53 10.65
N THR A 26 -3.59 0.22 10.72
CA THR A 26 -4.65 -0.70 11.14
C THR A 26 -4.69 -0.96 12.65
N GLU A 27 -3.63 -0.63 13.37
CA GLU A 27 -3.45 -1.10 14.74
C GLU A 27 -4.40 -0.44 15.73
N GLY A 28 -4.96 -1.24 16.64
CA GLY A 28 -5.84 -0.77 17.71
C GLY A 28 -7.25 -0.37 17.27
N LEU A 29 -7.60 -0.58 16.00
CA LEU A 29 -8.94 -0.28 15.47
C LEU A 29 -9.87 -1.49 15.51
N SER A 30 -11.16 -1.23 15.59
CA SER A 30 -12.19 -2.27 15.51
C SER A 30 -12.35 -2.80 14.08
N GLU A 31 -12.82 -4.04 13.93
CA GLU A 31 -13.19 -4.61 12.62
C GLU A 31 -14.16 -3.68 11.85
N ARG A 32 -15.07 -3.03 12.57
CA ARG A 32 -16.02 -2.06 11.98
C ARG A 32 -15.29 -0.83 11.42
N ASP A 33 -14.39 -0.21 12.20
CA ASP A 33 -13.72 1.02 11.77
C ASP A 33 -12.74 0.78 10.61
N LEU A 34 -12.14 -0.42 10.55
CA LEU A 34 -11.26 -0.83 9.46
C LEU A 34 -11.99 -1.02 8.12
N ARG A 35 -13.26 -1.47 8.15
CA ARG A 35 -14.09 -1.68 6.94
C ARG A 35 -14.96 -0.47 6.55
N LEU A 36 -15.24 0.43 7.49
CA LEU A 36 -16.16 1.53 7.21
C LEU A 36 -15.56 2.48 6.16
N PRO A 37 -16.26 2.73 5.02
CA PRO A 37 -15.83 3.72 4.05
C PRO A 37 -15.71 5.12 4.67
N ARG A 38 -14.56 5.78 4.47
CA ARG A 38 -14.28 7.14 4.99
C ARG A 38 -14.22 8.20 3.91
N THR A 39 -14.39 7.83 2.65
CA THR A 39 -14.43 8.73 1.50
C THR A 39 -15.65 8.42 0.64
N ALA A 40 -16.03 9.37 -0.24
CA ALA A 40 -17.13 9.17 -1.20
C ALA A 40 -16.84 8.07 -2.24
N THR A 41 -15.57 7.69 -2.40
CA THR A 41 -15.09 6.64 -3.32
C THR A 41 -14.94 5.28 -2.63
N GLY A 42 -15.44 5.11 -1.41
CA GLY A 42 -15.45 3.80 -0.74
C GLY A 42 -14.17 3.44 0.03
N THR A 43 -13.15 4.31 0.04
CA THR A 43 -11.84 3.99 0.64
C THR A 43 -11.97 3.68 2.13
N ASN A 44 -11.41 2.54 2.53
CA ASN A 44 -11.35 2.05 3.90
C ASN A 44 -9.99 1.38 4.14
N LEU A 45 -9.55 1.27 5.40
CA LEU A 45 -8.19 0.82 5.73
C LEU A 45 -7.96 -0.65 5.36
N LEU A 46 -8.96 -1.51 5.57
CA LEU A 46 -8.77 -2.93 5.33
C LEU A 46 -8.73 -3.28 3.84
N GLY A 47 -9.48 -2.55 3.04
CA GLY A 47 -9.39 -2.56 1.58
C GLY A 47 -8.01 -2.17 1.06
N LEU A 48 -7.39 -1.12 1.65
CA LEU A 48 -6.02 -0.73 1.30
C LEU A 48 -5.01 -1.85 1.60
N VAL A 49 -5.14 -2.55 2.74
CA VAL A 49 -4.28 -3.70 3.06
C VAL A 49 -4.48 -4.82 2.04
N LYS A 50 -5.73 -5.17 1.73
CA LYS A 50 -6.06 -6.25 0.78
C LYS A 50 -5.52 -5.98 -0.62
N HIS A 51 -5.61 -4.73 -1.08
CA HIS A 51 -5.04 -4.30 -2.35
C HIS A 51 -3.51 -4.42 -2.35
N CYS A 52 -2.84 -3.98 -1.27
CA CYS A 52 -1.39 -4.09 -1.16
C CYS A 52 -0.90 -5.55 -1.16
N ILE A 53 -1.69 -6.50 -0.65
CA ILE A 53 -1.40 -7.94 -0.78
C ILE A 53 -1.35 -8.35 -2.25
N ALA A 54 -2.39 -8.01 -3.03
CA ALA A 54 -2.47 -8.35 -4.46
C ALA A 54 -1.32 -7.70 -5.25
N VAL A 55 -1.05 -6.42 -5.00
CA VAL A 55 0.02 -5.65 -5.63
C VAL A 55 1.38 -6.31 -5.38
N GLU A 56 1.72 -6.63 -4.14
CA GLU A 56 3.03 -7.22 -3.81
C GLU A 56 3.19 -8.63 -4.39
N VAL A 57 2.18 -9.47 -4.25
CA VAL A 57 2.22 -10.85 -4.76
C VAL A 57 2.23 -10.89 -6.28
N GLY A 58 1.43 -10.03 -6.93
CA GLY A 58 1.46 -9.87 -8.37
C GLY A 58 2.86 -9.46 -8.83
N TYR A 59 3.30 -8.27 -8.41
CA TYR A 59 4.48 -7.63 -9.01
C TYR A 59 5.81 -8.30 -8.61
N LEU A 60 5.96 -8.80 -7.39
CA LEU A 60 7.20 -9.50 -6.96
C LEU A 60 7.09 -11.02 -7.07
N GLY A 61 5.91 -11.57 -7.33
CA GLY A 61 5.73 -13.00 -7.53
C GLY A 61 5.59 -13.35 -9.01
N TYR A 62 4.40 -13.09 -9.55
CA TYR A 62 4.02 -13.52 -10.90
C TYR A 62 4.85 -12.88 -12.01
N THR A 63 5.24 -11.61 -11.86
CA THR A 63 6.10 -10.92 -12.85
C THR A 63 7.46 -11.62 -13.06
N PHE A 64 7.96 -12.33 -12.06
CA PHE A 64 9.30 -12.94 -12.06
C PHE A 64 9.26 -14.47 -11.97
N ASP A 65 8.15 -15.10 -12.38
CA ASP A 65 7.96 -16.57 -12.35
C ASP A 65 8.14 -17.18 -10.94
N ARG A 66 7.75 -16.43 -9.91
CA ARG A 66 7.80 -16.83 -8.48
C ARG A 66 6.39 -16.76 -7.89
N PRO A 67 5.45 -17.62 -8.35
CA PRO A 67 4.05 -17.51 -7.98
C PRO A 67 3.84 -17.70 -6.49
N TRP A 68 2.74 -17.14 -5.98
CA TRP A 68 2.30 -17.37 -4.62
C TRP A 68 2.02 -18.87 -4.39
N PRO A 69 2.42 -19.46 -3.25
CA PRO A 69 2.28 -20.90 -3.03
C PRO A 69 0.83 -21.41 -3.03
N ASP A 70 -0.12 -20.61 -2.55
CA ASP A 70 -1.54 -20.99 -2.47
C ASP A 70 -2.46 -19.84 -2.88
N LEU A 71 -2.83 -19.80 -4.16
CA LEU A 71 -3.68 -18.75 -4.72
C LEU A 71 -5.09 -18.74 -4.09
N ALA A 72 -5.53 -19.81 -3.41
CA ALA A 72 -6.80 -19.82 -2.71
C ALA A 72 -6.82 -18.86 -1.50
N GLU A 73 -5.65 -18.43 -1.01
CA GLU A 73 -5.54 -17.40 0.04
C GLU A 73 -5.71 -15.97 -0.50
N ILE A 74 -5.52 -15.77 -1.81
CA ILE A 74 -5.59 -14.48 -2.50
C ILE A 74 -6.44 -14.62 -3.76
N PRO A 75 -7.70 -15.10 -3.65
CA PRO A 75 -8.52 -15.41 -4.81
C PRO A 75 -8.76 -14.16 -5.65
N TRP A 76 -8.76 -12.95 -5.09
CA TRP A 76 -8.95 -11.69 -5.82
C TRP A 76 -7.82 -11.32 -6.78
N LEU A 77 -6.67 -11.99 -6.74
CA LEU A 77 -5.58 -11.80 -7.71
C LEU A 77 -5.80 -12.57 -9.02
N ARG A 78 -6.73 -13.53 -9.04
CA ARG A 78 -6.93 -14.46 -10.17
C ARG A 78 -7.15 -13.78 -11.51
N SER A 79 -7.94 -12.70 -11.55
CA SER A 79 -8.25 -11.98 -12.81
C SER A 79 -7.04 -11.20 -13.35
N TRP A 80 -6.04 -10.92 -12.51
CA TRP A 80 -4.82 -10.23 -12.93
C TRP A 80 -3.90 -11.20 -13.68
N ILE A 81 -3.86 -12.46 -13.26
CA ILE A 81 -2.89 -13.44 -13.78
C ILE A 81 -3.49 -14.42 -14.79
N ASP A 82 -4.82 -14.50 -14.87
CA ASP A 82 -5.55 -15.31 -15.84
C ASP A 82 -6.63 -14.48 -16.53
N PRO A 83 -6.45 -14.09 -17.81
CA PRO A 83 -7.40 -13.25 -18.53
C PRO A 83 -8.72 -13.99 -18.86
N THR A 84 -8.79 -15.30 -18.62
CA THR A 84 -10.03 -16.07 -18.79
C THR A 84 -10.94 -15.97 -17.57
N VAL A 85 -10.42 -15.52 -16.43
CA VAL A 85 -11.20 -15.30 -15.22
C VAL A 85 -11.87 -13.93 -15.28
N ALA A 86 -13.20 -13.91 -15.12
CA ALA A 86 -13.95 -12.67 -15.12
C ALA A 86 -13.48 -11.75 -13.99
N ASP A 87 -13.23 -10.49 -14.34
CA ASP A 87 -12.89 -9.46 -13.37
C ASP A 87 -14.11 -9.14 -12.49
N VAL A 88 -13.88 -9.08 -11.19
CA VAL A 88 -14.86 -8.63 -10.21
C VAL A 88 -14.40 -7.26 -9.75
N ALA A 89 -15.19 -6.23 -10.11
CA ALA A 89 -14.83 -4.85 -9.85
C ALA A 89 -14.45 -4.65 -8.37
N GLU A 90 -13.22 -4.17 -8.16
CA GLU A 90 -12.71 -3.75 -6.86
C GLU A 90 -12.66 -4.87 -5.80
N GLU A 91 -12.62 -6.15 -6.18
CA GLU A 91 -12.61 -7.30 -5.25
C GLU A 91 -11.43 -7.28 -4.26
N ASP A 92 -10.33 -6.64 -4.65
CA ASP A 92 -9.14 -6.43 -3.84
C ASP A 92 -9.18 -5.16 -2.97
N LEU A 93 -10.21 -4.31 -3.09
CA LEU A 93 -10.35 -3.03 -2.39
C LEU A 93 -11.34 -3.07 -1.20
N TYR A 94 -11.85 -4.24 -0.85
CA TYR A 94 -12.66 -4.44 0.36
C TYR A 94 -12.51 -5.84 0.96
N ALA A 95 -12.65 -5.93 2.28
CA ALA A 95 -12.73 -7.22 2.98
C ALA A 95 -14.18 -7.69 3.10
N THR A 96 -14.41 -8.98 2.88
CA THR A 96 -15.69 -9.64 3.10
C THR A 96 -15.95 -9.85 4.61
N PRO A 97 -17.17 -10.25 5.02
CA PRO A 97 -17.45 -10.59 6.42
C PRO A 97 -16.61 -11.75 6.97
N ASP A 98 -16.16 -12.67 6.11
CA ASP A 98 -15.41 -13.87 6.50
C ASP A 98 -13.89 -13.62 6.56
N GLU A 99 -13.42 -12.50 5.99
CA GLU A 99 -12.02 -12.09 6.03
C GLU A 99 -11.75 -11.21 7.26
N SER A 100 -11.17 -11.77 8.32
CA SER A 100 -10.81 -10.99 9.51
C SER A 100 -9.65 -10.02 9.25
N ALA A 101 -9.62 -8.89 9.97
CA ALA A 101 -8.52 -7.93 9.82
C ALA A 101 -7.16 -8.52 10.20
N THR A 102 -7.13 -9.33 11.26
CA THR A 102 -5.89 -9.99 11.70
C THR A 102 -5.35 -10.91 10.62
N ALA A 103 -6.21 -11.73 10.01
CA ALA A 103 -5.80 -12.64 8.94
C ALA A 103 -5.27 -11.88 7.71
N LEU A 104 -5.91 -10.79 7.30
CA LEU A 104 -5.43 -9.98 6.17
C LEU A 104 -4.10 -9.27 6.47
N VAL A 105 -3.93 -8.74 7.67
CA VAL A 105 -2.65 -8.13 8.07
C VAL A 105 -1.55 -9.19 8.11
N ASP A 106 -1.82 -10.38 8.65
CA ASP A 106 -0.84 -11.47 8.66
C ASP A 106 -0.55 -12.02 7.25
N LEU A 107 -1.55 -12.07 6.37
CA LEU A 107 -1.36 -12.39 4.95
C LEU A 107 -0.50 -11.32 4.26
N TYR A 108 -0.70 -10.04 4.56
CA TYR A 108 0.17 -8.97 4.06
C TYR A 108 1.61 -9.14 4.56
N ARG A 109 1.78 -9.57 5.81
CA ARG A 109 3.08 -9.98 6.35
C ARG A 109 3.65 -11.29 5.80
N ARG A 110 2.94 -12.03 4.96
CA ARG A 110 3.53 -13.13 4.20
C ARG A 110 3.82 -12.70 2.76
N ALA A 111 2.93 -11.91 2.17
CA ALA A 111 3.12 -11.28 0.87
C ALA A 111 4.44 -10.49 0.81
N TRP A 112 4.71 -9.66 1.83
CA TRP A 112 5.93 -8.85 1.86
C TRP A 112 7.22 -9.68 1.93
N ALA A 113 7.16 -10.89 2.51
CA ALA A 113 8.30 -11.76 2.78
C ALA A 113 8.58 -12.64 1.56
N HIS A 114 7.51 -13.05 0.88
CA HIS A 114 7.59 -13.62 -0.46
C HIS A 114 8.21 -12.63 -1.44
N GLY A 115 7.75 -11.37 -1.42
CA GLY A 115 8.34 -10.30 -2.21
C GLY A 115 9.81 -10.05 -1.88
N ASP A 116 10.16 -10.02 -0.59
CA ASP A 116 11.55 -9.90 -0.14
C ASP A 116 12.44 -11.04 -0.64
N ALA A 117 11.93 -12.28 -0.68
CA ALA A 117 12.66 -13.42 -1.22
C ALA A 117 12.92 -13.28 -2.74
N THR A 118 12.02 -12.63 -3.49
CA THR A 118 12.29 -12.26 -4.89
C THR A 118 13.34 -11.17 -4.99
N ILE A 119 13.22 -10.12 -4.17
CA ILE A 119 14.19 -9.04 -4.13
C ILE A 119 15.58 -9.61 -3.82
N ASP A 120 15.73 -10.51 -2.85
CA ASP A 120 17.04 -11.09 -2.51
C ASP A 120 17.63 -11.94 -3.64
N ALA A 121 16.80 -12.69 -4.36
CA ALA A 121 17.25 -13.64 -5.36
C ALA A 121 17.69 -13.01 -6.70
N LEU A 122 17.23 -11.80 -7.01
CA LEU A 122 17.34 -11.20 -8.34
C LEU A 122 18.16 -9.90 -8.34
N ASP A 123 18.96 -9.67 -9.37
CA ASP A 123 19.60 -8.37 -9.59
C ASP A 123 18.62 -7.33 -10.12
N LEU A 124 18.94 -6.04 -9.99
CA LEU A 124 18.04 -4.95 -10.38
C LEU A 124 17.66 -4.95 -11.87
N ASP A 125 18.54 -5.47 -12.73
CA ASP A 125 18.33 -5.63 -14.17
C ASP A 125 17.76 -7.01 -14.56
N SER A 126 17.37 -7.84 -13.57
CA SER A 126 16.72 -9.13 -13.85
C SER A 126 15.40 -8.90 -14.57
N PRO A 127 15.18 -9.55 -15.73
CA PRO A 127 13.98 -9.35 -16.52
C PRO A 127 12.76 -10.00 -15.85
N GLY A 128 11.60 -9.40 -16.07
CA GLY A 128 10.30 -9.95 -15.72
C GLY A 128 9.25 -9.52 -16.73
N ARG A 129 8.05 -10.11 -16.65
CA ARG A 129 6.92 -9.75 -17.51
C ARG A 129 5.63 -9.64 -16.69
N VAL A 130 5.03 -8.46 -16.66
CA VAL A 130 3.78 -8.20 -15.93
C VAL A 130 2.57 -8.74 -16.71
N PRO A 131 1.86 -9.77 -16.23
CA PRO A 131 0.81 -10.45 -17.02
C PRO A 131 -0.41 -9.59 -17.37
N TRP A 132 -0.76 -8.62 -16.53
CA TRP A 132 -1.95 -7.77 -16.72
C TRP A 132 -1.65 -6.42 -17.39
N TRP A 133 -0.41 -6.15 -17.80
CA TRP A 133 -0.08 -4.93 -18.55
C TRP A 133 -0.23 -5.16 -20.05
N PRO A 134 -0.51 -4.11 -20.85
CA PRO A 134 -0.46 -4.20 -22.30
C PRO A 134 0.90 -4.73 -22.77
N ASP A 135 0.89 -5.58 -23.79
CA ASP A 135 2.10 -6.29 -24.28
C ASP A 135 3.27 -5.34 -24.58
N GLU A 136 3.00 -4.13 -25.04
CA GLU A 136 4.02 -3.13 -25.38
C GLU A 136 4.76 -2.56 -24.16
N ARG A 137 4.24 -2.79 -22.95
CA ARG A 137 4.80 -2.33 -21.67
C ARG A 137 5.04 -3.46 -20.68
N ALA A 138 4.63 -4.68 -20.99
CA ALA A 138 4.64 -5.80 -20.06
C ALA A 138 6.05 -6.26 -19.68
N ASP A 139 7.04 -6.10 -20.57
CA ASP A 139 8.44 -6.44 -20.29
C ASP A 139 9.09 -5.37 -19.41
N VAL A 140 9.61 -5.80 -18.26
CA VAL A 140 10.16 -4.94 -17.19
C VAL A 140 11.44 -5.54 -16.63
N ASP A 141 12.13 -4.78 -15.77
CA ASP A 141 13.17 -5.30 -14.88
C ASP A 141 12.75 -5.11 -13.41
N LEU A 142 13.48 -5.75 -12.48
CA LEU A 142 13.23 -5.62 -11.05
C LEU A 142 13.29 -4.17 -10.57
N HIS A 143 14.18 -3.36 -11.13
CA HIS A 143 14.30 -1.95 -10.77
C HIS A 143 13.00 -1.18 -11.08
N LEU A 144 12.45 -1.32 -12.29
CA LEU A 144 11.21 -0.68 -12.69
C LEU A 144 10.05 -1.14 -11.82
N VAL A 145 9.97 -2.44 -11.51
CA VAL A 145 8.94 -2.98 -10.62
C VAL A 145 9.06 -2.40 -9.20
N LEU A 146 10.27 -2.30 -8.65
CA LEU A 146 10.47 -1.70 -7.33
C LEU A 146 10.09 -0.22 -7.31
N VAL A 147 10.44 0.55 -8.34
CA VAL A 147 10.02 1.95 -8.46
C VAL A 147 8.49 2.06 -8.56
N HIS A 148 7.85 1.16 -9.30
CA HIS A 148 6.39 1.10 -9.39
C HIS A 148 5.75 0.81 -8.03
N LEU A 149 6.24 -0.20 -7.31
CA LEU A 149 5.74 -0.54 -5.97
C LEU A 149 5.94 0.58 -4.96
N LEU A 150 7.07 1.30 -5.00
CA LEU A 150 7.27 2.47 -4.18
C LEU A 150 6.22 3.55 -4.45
N ALA A 151 5.91 3.83 -5.72
CA ALA A 151 4.89 4.81 -6.07
C ALA A 151 3.49 4.38 -5.60
N GLU A 152 3.14 3.11 -5.75
CA GLU A 152 1.84 2.57 -5.37
C GLU A 152 1.68 2.51 -3.84
N LEU A 153 2.59 1.85 -3.12
CA LEU A 153 2.45 1.67 -1.67
C LEU A 153 2.56 2.99 -0.90
N HIS A 154 3.42 3.94 -1.30
CA HIS A 154 3.46 5.26 -0.65
C HIS A 154 2.21 6.09 -0.96
N ARG A 155 1.58 5.94 -2.13
CA ARG A 155 0.28 6.57 -2.43
C ARG A 155 -0.79 6.01 -1.49
N HIS A 156 -0.86 4.69 -1.31
CA HIS A 156 -1.83 4.07 -0.41
C HIS A 156 -1.54 4.34 1.07
N ALA A 157 -0.27 4.46 1.47
CA ALA A 157 0.09 4.93 2.81
C ALA A 157 -0.44 6.35 3.07
N GLY A 158 -0.32 7.25 2.09
CA GLY A 158 -0.91 8.60 2.17
C GLY A 158 -2.45 8.60 2.21
N HIS A 159 -3.12 7.68 1.51
CA HIS A 159 -4.56 7.48 1.68
C HIS A 159 -4.89 6.99 3.10
N ALA A 160 -4.12 6.03 3.62
CA ALA A 160 -4.30 5.48 4.96
C ALA A 160 -4.04 6.54 6.05
N ASP A 161 -3.15 7.51 5.82
CA ASP A 161 -2.96 8.68 6.70
C ASP A 161 -4.26 9.44 6.92
N ILE A 162 -4.90 9.88 5.83
CA ILE A 162 -6.13 10.69 5.89
C ILE A 162 -7.28 9.89 6.50
N VAL A 163 -7.39 8.61 6.12
CA VAL A 163 -8.44 7.73 6.66
C VAL A 163 -8.24 7.52 8.16
N ARG A 164 -7.01 7.23 8.62
CA ARG A 164 -6.74 7.01 10.04
C ARG A 164 -6.92 8.28 10.87
N GLU A 165 -6.43 9.42 10.37
CA GLU A 165 -6.62 10.72 11.04
C GLU A 165 -8.11 11.00 11.27
N GLY A 166 -8.98 10.67 10.31
CA GLY A 166 -10.42 10.81 10.44
C GLY A 166 -11.10 9.86 11.44
N ILE A 167 -10.42 8.80 11.92
CA ILE A 167 -10.97 7.83 12.88
C ILE A 167 -10.66 8.25 14.31
N ASP A 168 -9.38 8.48 14.63
CA ASP A 168 -8.92 8.73 16.00
C ASP A 168 -7.88 9.88 16.10
N GLY A 169 -7.62 10.59 15.01
CA GLY A 169 -6.63 11.67 14.95
C GLY A 169 -5.18 11.21 14.86
N ALA A 170 -4.90 9.90 14.80
CA ALA A 170 -3.54 9.41 14.64
C ALA A 170 -3.01 9.70 13.23
N ALA A 171 -1.87 10.38 13.15
CA ALA A 171 -1.29 10.86 11.90
C ALA A 171 0.24 10.70 11.87
N GLY A 172 0.81 10.59 10.67
CA GLY A 172 2.25 10.59 10.40
C GLY A 172 2.75 9.38 9.65
N VAL A 173 4.07 9.16 9.61
CA VAL A 173 4.71 8.09 8.82
C VAL A 173 5.12 6.88 9.66
N GLY A 174 4.81 6.89 10.96
CA GLY A 174 5.02 5.76 11.87
C GLY A 174 4.66 6.13 13.31
N ARG A 175 4.62 5.13 14.20
CA ARG A 175 4.20 5.28 15.62
C ARG A 175 4.87 6.44 16.36
N THR A 176 6.16 6.66 16.10
CA THR A 176 6.99 7.68 16.78
C THR A 176 7.43 8.81 15.86
N HIS A 177 7.04 8.79 14.59
CA HIS A 177 7.44 9.79 13.62
C HIS A 177 6.20 10.36 12.94
N SER A 178 5.75 11.52 13.44
CA SER A 178 4.59 12.19 12.89
C SER A 178 4.85 12.76 11.49
N ASN A 179 6.09 13.13 11.17
CA ASN A 179 6.41 13.96 9.99
C ASN A 179 5.52 15.23 9.89
N LEU A 180 4.96 15.68 11.02
CA LEU A 180 4.14 16.88 11.13
C LEU A 180 4.94 17.91 11.94
N TRP A 181 5.20 19.07 11.36
CA TRP A 181 6.04 20.10 11.97
C TRP A 181 5.31 20.95 13.01
N THR A 182 3.96 21.01 12.96
CA THR A 182 3.16 21.75 13.93
C THR A 182 2.95 20.92 15.21
N PRO A 183 3.35 21.41 16.39
CA PRO A 183 3.08 20.76 17.67
C PRO A 183 1.59 20.52 17.89
N VAL A 184 1.22 19.43 18.59
CA VAL A 184 -0.18 19.00 18.74
C VAL A 184 -1.05 20.10 19.34
N GLU A 185 -0.53 20.77 20.36
CA GLU A 185 -1.14 21.90 21.08
C GLU A 185 -1.36 23.14 20.19
N GLU A 186 -0.59 23.30 19.13
CA GLU A 186 -0.69 24.43 18.19
C GLU A 186 -1.54 24.12 16.96
N ARG A 187 -1.90 22.84 16.72
CA ARG A 187 -2.62 22.42 15.50
C ARG A 187 -3.94 23.14 15.29
N ALA A 188 -4.72 23.35 16.36
CA ALA A 188 -6.01 24.03 16.25
C ALA A 188 -5.85 25.48 15.76
N THR A 189 -4.88 26.22 16.32
CA THR A 189 -4.53 27.58 15.89
C THR A 189 -4.02 27.60 14.45
N TYR A 190 -3.17 26.64 14.09
CA TYR A 190 -2.65 26.51 12.73
C TYR A 190 -3.78 26.27 11.71
N VAL A 191 -4.69 25.32 11.99
CA VAL A 191 -5.84 25.02 11.14
C VAL A 191 -6.77 26.23 11.01
N ALA A 192 -7.05 26.95 12.09
CA ALA A 192 -7.87 28.16 12.05
C ALA A 192 -7.25 29.23 11.15
N ARG A 193 -5.92 29.42 11.21
CA ARG A 193 -5.19 30.31 10.29
C ARG A 193 -5.35 29.88 8.83
N LEU A 194 -5.24 28.59 8.52
CA LEU A 194 -5.39 28.09 7.14
C LEU A 194 -6.80 28.32 6.61
N ARG A 195 -7.85 28.09 7.43
CA ARG A 195 -9.24 28.38 7.06
C ARG A 195 -9.44 29.86 6.74
N ALA A 196 -8.97 30.75 7.62
CA ALA A 196 -9.08 32.19 7.41
C ALA A 196 -8.32 32.69 6.17
N ILE A 197 -7.29 31.95 5.69
CA ILE A 197 -6.65 32.22 4.40
C ILE A 197 -7.54 31.76 3.25
N ALA A 198 -8.08 30.55 3.32
CA ALA A 198 -8.92 29.97 2.26
C ALA A 198 -10.21 30.78 2.03
N GLU A 199 -10.84 31.26 3.11
CA GLU A 199 -12.08 32.06 3.08
C GLU A 199 -11.92 33.46 2.45
N ARG A 200 -10.68 33.88 2.13
CA ARG A 200 -10.44 35.12 1.36
C ARG A 200 -10.73 34.95 -0.12
N PHE A 201 -10.85 33.72 -0.59
CA PHE A 201 -11.15 33.41 -1.98
C PHE A 201 -12.64 33.05 -2.11
N PRO A 202 -13.32 33.48 -3.18
CA PRO A 202 -14.73 33.14 -3.37
C PRO A 202 -14.90 31.63 -3.50
N ALA A 203 -16.00 31.10 -2.96
CA ALA A 203 -16.46 29.77 -3.32
C ALA A 203 -16.86 29.76 -4.81
N GLY A 204 -16.39 28.75 -5.54
CA GLY A 204 -16.73 28.52 -6.95
C GLY A 204 -18.15 28.00 -7.16
#